data_AF-A0A800M8A3-F1
#
_entry.id   AF-A0A800M8A3-F1
#
_cell.length_a   1.000
_cell.length_b   1.000
_cell.length_c   1.000
_cell.angle_alpha   90.00
_cell.angle_beta   90.00
_cell.angle_gamma   90.00
#
_symmetry.space_group_name_H-M   'P 1'
#
loop_
_entity.id
_entity.type
_entity.pdbx_description
1 polymer ?
#
loop_
_entity_poly.entity_id
_entity_poly.type
_entity_poly.pdbx_seq_one_letter_code
_entity_poly.pdbx_strand_id
1 'polypeptide(L)'
;MLFLIFPLLAGAANKPPKEVLALWRQLPKLAKDTPNKAYRDLHTWLPHRGLRGLYAKAQFALNLAQLEKLSGQKIFHAGPHLGGKLDLKAKGDFGHYNPAFLKWALQNGIPGQHDAKLRKELQPVYDKHLRRTARNFFRTHQMLQAMPKRAAKARDGYVEKMAAEKDAGDWLQEFFRPEAERMDKAGHDWYEINVALGFWVRRELDGSAKEFQALLSALLQTHDAAWLKQQK
;
A
#
# COMPACT_ATOMS: atom_id res chain seq x y z
N MET A 1 53.43 -8.96 12.18
CA MET A 1 52.54 -10.13 12.32
C MET A 1 51.11 -9.62 12.03
N LEU A 2 50.76 -9.45 10.76
CA LEU A 2 50.10 -10.38 9.85
C LEU A 2 48.56 -10.47 10.06
N PHE A 3 47.85 -9.86 9.09
CA PHE A 3 46.50 -10.07 8.55
C PHE A 3 45.31 -10.38 9.46
N LEU A 4 44.23 -9.61 9.27
CA LEU A 4 43.01 -10.03 8.54
C LEU A 4 42.06 -8.82 8.48
N ILE A 5 42.08 -8.05 7.38
CA ILE A 5 41.08 -8.16 6.31
C ILE A 5 39.67 -8.14 6.93
N PHE A 6 39.14 -6.94 7.20
CA PHE A 6 37.70 -6.74 7.11
C PHE A 6 37.35 -6.92 5.63
N PRO A 7 36.67 -8.01 5.23
CA PRO A 7 36.13 -8.03 3.89
C PRO A 7 35.06 -6.95 3.85
N LEU A 8 35.18 -6.05 2.88
CA LEU A 8 34.10 -5.64 1.98
C LEU A 8 32.78 -6.39 2.22
N LEU A 9 32.09 -6.04 3.30
CA LEU A 9 30.64 -6.14 3.40
C LEU A 9 30.10 -4.74 3.10
N ALA A 10 30.45 -4.23 1.93
CA ALA A 10 29.48 -3.52 1.12
C ALA A 10 28.39 -4.55 0.83
N GLY A 11 27.53 -4.81 1.84
CA GLY A 11 26.40 -5.70 1.73
C GLY A 11 25.68 -5.31 0.47
N ALA A 12 25.58 -6.26 -0.46
CA ALA A 12 25.06 -6.05 -1.81
C ALA A 12 23.93 -5.04 -1.73
N ALA A 13 24.10 -3.87 -2.36
CA ALA A 13 23.00 -2.95 -2.55
C ALA A 13 21.93 -3.78 -3.26
N ASN A 14 20.94 -4.27 -2.51
CA ASN A 14 19.98 -5.23 -2.99
C ASN A 14 19.18 -4.52 -4.07
N LYS A 15 19.62 -4.71 -5.32
CA LYS A 15 18.90 -4.18 -6.46
C LYS A 15 17.52 -4.84 -6.40
N PRO A 16 16.43 -4.08 -6.54
CA PRO A 16 15.11 -4.65 -6.66
C PRO A 16 15.11 -5.80 -7.68
N PRO A 17 14.36 -6.88 -7.46
CA PRO A 17 14.21 -7.94 -8.44
C PRO A 17 13.83 -7.36 -9.80
N LYS A 18 14.31 -7.98 -10.89
CA LYS A 18 14.06 -7.52 -12.26
C LYS A 18 12.56 -7.40 -12.56
N GLU A 19 11.74 -8.24 -11.94
CA GLU A 19 10.28 -8.25 -12.04
C GLU A 19 9.67 -6.99 -11.41
N VAL A 20 10.18 -6.54 -10.26
CA VAL A 20 9.75 -5.28 -9.63
C VAL A 20 10.13 -4.09 -10.51
N LEU A 21 11.35 -4.06 -11.04
CA LEU A 21 11.78 -3.03 -11.99
C LEU A 21 10.90 -3.01 -13.25
N ALA A 22 10.61 -4.19 -13.79
CA ALA A 22 9.75 -4.33 -14.96
C ALA A 22 8.34 -3.81 -14.69
N LEU A 23 7.75 -4.12 -13.53
CA LEU A 23 6.45 -3.57 -13.12
C LEU A 23 6.46 -2.05 -13.14
N TRP A 24 7.45 -1.41 -12.49
CA TRP A 24 7.55 0.05 -12.44
C TRP A 24 7.66 0.67 -13.83
N ARG A 25 8.52 0.12 -14.70
CA ARG A 25 8.70 0.60 -16.08
C ARG A 25 7.47 0.41 -16.96
N GLN A 26 6.71 -0.67 -16.74
CA GLN A 26 5.52 -0.99 -17.54
C GLN A 26 4.27 -0.24 -17.08
N LEU A 27 4.23 0.24 -15.84
CA LEU A 27 3.05 0.87 -15.25
C LEU A 27 2.44 2.00 -16.11
N PRO A 28 3.21 2.91 -16.76
CA PRO A 28 2.64 3.92 -17.63
C PRO A 28 1.89 3.36 -18.84
N LYS A 29 2.38 2.25 -19.43
CA LYS A 29 1.71 1.56 -20.53
C LYS A 29 0.46 0.84 -20.02
N LEU A 30 0.60 0.07 -18.95
CA LEU A 30 -0.53 -0.66 -18.33
C LEU A 30 -1.65 0.30 -17.91
N ALA A 31 -1.31 1.50 -17.45
CA ALA A 31 -2.30 2.52 -17.07
C ALA A 31 -3.17 3.02 -18.24
N LYS A 32 -2.73 2.84 -19.50
CA LYS A 32 -3.50 3.14 -20.71
C LYS A 32 -4.30 1.93 -21.20
N ASP A 33 -3.68 0.75 -21.14
CA ASP A 33 -4.17 -0.43 -21.85
C ASP A 33 -5.03 -1.37 -20.98
N THR A 34 -5.15 -1.10 -19.67
CA THR A 34 -5.88 -2.00 -18.75
C THR A 34 -7.38 -2.04 -19.10
N PRO A 35 -7.95 -3.23 -19.36
CA PRO A 35 -9.34 -3.36 -19.78
C PRO A 35 -10.31 -3.07 -18.64
N ASN A 36 -11.48 -2.50 -18.96
CA ASN A 36 -12.55 -2.21 -18.00
C ASN A 36 -12.96 -3.42 -17.13
N LYS A 37 -12.86 -4.64 -17.68
CA LYS A 37 -13.12 -5.88 -16.94
C LYS A 37 -12.22 -6.02 -15.70
N ALA A 38 -10.94 -5.67 -15.78
CA ALA A 38 -10.01 -5.81 -14.66
C ALA A 38 -10.40 -4.95 -13.45
N TYR A 39 -10.96 -3.75 -13.69
CA TYR A 39 -11.46 -2.89 -12.62
C TYR A 39 -12.76 -3.44 -12.01
N ARG A 40 -13.69 -3.93 -12.85
CA ARG A 40 -14.94 -4.54 -12.39
C ARG A 40 -14.71 -5.81 -11.56
N ASP A 41 -13.78 -6.67 -11.98
CA ASP A 41 -13.41 -7.89 -11.24
C ASP A 41 -12.87 -7.55 -9.83
N LEU A 42 -12.31 -6.35 -9.65
CA LEU A 42 -11.84 -5.82 -8.37
C LEU A 42 -12.87 -4.91 -7.68
N HIS A 43 -14.12 -4.91 -8.13
CA HIS A 43 -15.21 -4.10 -7.56
C HIS A 43 -14.80 -2.61 -7.42
N THR A 44 -14.20 -2.05 -8.48
CA THR A 44 -13.86 -0.61 -8.54
C THR A 44 -14.20 -0.03 -9.90
N TRP A 45 -14.66 1.23 -9.90
CA TRP A 45 -14.89 2.04 -11.10
C TRP A 45 -13.86 3.19 -11.22
N LEU A 46 -12.81 3.18 -10.40
CA LEU A 46 -11.85 4.28 -10.27
C LEU A 46 -10.46 3.88 -10.79
N PRO A 47 -10.22 3.96 -12.11
CA PRO A 47 -8.98 3.49 -12.72
C PRO A 47 -7.75 4.28 -12.28
N HIS A 48 -7.95 5.53 -11.87
CA HIS A 48 -6.86 6.45 -11.52
C HIS A 48 -6.75 6.72 -10.03
N ARG A 49 -7.49 6.03 -9.16
CA ARG A 49 -7.50 6.28 -7.70
C ARG A 49 -7.51 5.00 -6.89
N GLY A 50 -6.99 5.06 -5.67
CA GLY A 50 -7.02 3.97 -4.69
C GLY A 50 -6.18 2.74 -5.07
N LEU A 51 -6.04 1.82 -4.11
CA LEU A 51 -5.18 0.64 -4.26
C LEU A 51 -5.75 -0.41 -5.23
N ARG A 52 -7.07 -0.57 -5.30
CA ARG A 52 -7.71 -1.51 -6.23
C ARG A 52 -7.53 -1.08 -7.68
N GLY A 53 -7.70 0.20 -7.98
CA GLY A 53 -7.40 0.76 -9.30
C GLY A 53 -5.94 0.57 -9.67
N LEU A 54 -5.01 0.84 -8.74
CA LEU A 54 -3.58 0.60 -8.96
C LEU A 54 -3.28 -0.88 -9.25
N TYR A 55 -3.81 -1.79 -8.44
CA TYR A 55 -3.60 -3.24 -8.61
C TYR A 55 -4.21 -3.77 -9.90
N ALA A 56 -5.37 -3.24 -10.33
CA ALA A 56 -6.03 -3.62 -11.57
C ALA A 56 -5.09 -3.51 -12.79
N LYS A 57 -4.19 -2.53 -12.76
CA LYS A 57 -3.13 -2.31 -13.77
C LYS A 57 -1.90 -3.18 -13.50
N ALA A 58 -1.40 -3.14 -12.27
CA ALA A 58 -0.14 -3.78 -11.90
C ALA A 58 -0.16 -5.31 -12.09
N GLN A 59 -1.31 -5.96 -11.89
CA GLN A 59 -1.45 -7.41 -11.97
C GLN A 59 -1.11 -8.01 -13.34
N PHE A 60 -1.12 -7.21 -14.42
CA PHE A 60 -0.73 -7.67 -15.75
C PHE A 60 0.79 -7.82 -15.92
N ALA A 61 1.60 -7.13 -15.10
CA ALA A 61 3.06 -7.33 -15.08
C ALA A 61 3.50 -8.22 -13.92
N LEU A 62 2.88 -8.07 -12.75
CA LEU A 62 3.22 -8.83 -11.54
C LEU A 62 1.99 -8.96 -10.64
N ASN A 63 1.26 -10.08 -10.75
CA ASN A 63 0.11 -10.37 -9.90
C ASN A 63 0.53 -10.90 -8.51
N LEU A 64 -0.43 -11.00 -7.58
CA LEU A 64 -0.15 -11.42 -6.21
C LEU A 64 0.47 -12.82 -6.13
N ALA A 65 0.04 -13.79 -6.94
CA ALA A 65 0.60 -15.14 -6.92
C ALA A 65 2.07 -15.16 -7.38
N GLN A 66 2.39 -14.39 -8.42
CA GLN A 66 3.77 -14.20 -8.88
C GLN A 66 4.62 -13.48 -7.84
N LEU A 67 4.04 -12.51 -7.12
CA LEU A 67 4.70 -11.75 -6.07
C LEU A 67 4.97 -12.62 -4.82
N GLU A 68 4.05 -13.52 -4.45
CA GLU A 68 4.30 -14.54 -3.42
C GLU A 68 5.45 -15.46 -3.81
N LYS A 69 5.46 -15.95 -5.05
CA LYS A 69 6.54 -16.80 -5.56
C LYS A 69 7.88 -16.06 -5.56
N LEU A 70 7.89 -14.80 -5.98
CA LEU A 70 9.10 -13.97 -6.07
C LEU A 70 9.67 -13.65 -4.68
N SER A 71 8.81 -13.35 -3.71
CA SER A 71 9.24 -13.02 -2.35
C SER A 71 9.56 -14.25 -1.50
N GLY A 72 9.06 -15.42 -1.88
CA GLY A 72 9.06 -16.61 -1.02
C GLY A 72 8.15 -16.47 0.21
N GLN A 73 7.29 -15.44 0.23
CA GLN A 73 6.41 -15.12 1.35
C GLN A 73 4.95 -15.14 0.90
N LYS A 74 4.05 -15.63 1.76
CA LYS A 74 2.62 -15.36 1.58
C LYS A 74 2.34 -13.89 1.81
N ILE A 75 1.49 -13.27 0.98
CA ILE A 75 1.12 -11.86 1.14
C ILE A 75 0.20 -11.69 2.33
N PHE A 76 -0.75 -12.62 2.48
CA PHE A 76 -1.66 -12.71 3.61
C PHE A 76 -1.35 -13.96 4.42
N HIS A 77 -1.23 -13.82 5.75
CA HIS A 77 -0.99 -14.96 6.64
C HIS A 77 -2.30 -15.56 7.18
N ALA A 78 -3.38 -14.79 7.14
CA ALA A 78 -4.73 -15.20 7.51
C ALA A 78 -5.77 -14.39 6.71
N GLY A 79 -7.02 -14.80 6.83
CA GLY A 79 -8.15 -14.13 6.17
C GLY A 79 -8.63 -14.82 4.90
N PRO A 80 -9.57 -14.19 4.18
CA PRO A 80 -10.29 -14.80 3.06
C PRO A 80 -9.48 -14.79 1.75
N HIS A 81 -8.30 -14.16 1.73
CA HIS A 81 -7.46 -14.08 0.54
C HIS A 81 -6.55 -15.31 0.45
N LEU A 82 -6.75 -16.14 -0.58
CA LEU A 82 -6.05 -17.42 -0.74
C LEU A 82 -5.32 -17.50 -2.08
N GLY A 83 -4.11 -18.07 -2.07
CA GLY A 83 -3.35 -18.41 -3.29
C GLY A 83 -3.11 -17.24 -4.24
N GLY A 84 -2.83 -16.05 -3.69
CA GLY A 84 -2.66 -14.83 -4.50
C GLY A 84 -3.95 -14.32 -5.16
N LYS A 85 -5.13 -14.66 -4.63
CA LYS A 85 -6.42 -14.14 -5.08
C LYS A 85 -7.08 -13.33 -3.96
N LEU A 86 -7.73 -12.23 -4.34
CA LEU A 86 -8.51 -11.40 -3.43
C LEU A 86 -9.95 -11.92 -3.38
N ASP A 87 -10.44 -12.14 -2.17
CA ASP A 87 -11.87 -12.26 -1.89
C ASP A 87 -12.37 -10.94 -1.33
N LEU A 88 -13.12 -10.20 -2.15
CA LEU A 88 -13.65 -8.88 -1.81
C LEU A 88 -15.10 -8.94 -1.30
N LYS A 89 -15.67 -10.14 -1.15
CA LYS A 89 -17.07 -10.37 -0.73
C LYS A 89 -17.20 -10.92 0.68
N ALA A 90 -16.09 -11.37 1.28
CA ALA A 90 -16.06 -11.78 2.68
C ALA A 90 -16.56 -10.67 3.60
N LYS A 91 -17.51 -11.02 4.49
CA LYS A 91 -18.15 -10.08 5.43
C LYS A 91 -17.65 -10.24 6.86
N GLY A 92 -17.38 -11.47 7.27
CA GLY A 92 -16.92 -11.80 8.62
C GLY A 92 -15.41 -11.71 8.83
N ASP A 93 -14.63 -11.43 7.78
CA ASP A 93 -13.18 -11.37 7.85
C ASP A 93 -12.58 -10.48 6.74
N PHE A 94 -11.29 -10.15 6.86
CA PHE A 94 -10.53 -9.36 5.90
C PHE A 94 -9.11 -9.92 5.72
N GLY A 95 -8.39 -9.48 4.68
CA GLY A 95 -7.02 -9.95 4.47
C GLY A 95 -6.06 -9.43 5.53
N HIS A 96 -5.45 -10.35 6.29
CA HIS A 96 -4.43 -10.07 7.31
C HIS A 96 -3.03 -10.19 6.70
N TYR A 97 -2.33 -9.07 6.57
CA TYR A 97 -1.03 -9.07 5.88
C TYR A 97 0.04 -9.80 6.66
N ASN A 98 0.90 -10.55 5.97
CA ASN A 98 2.09 -11.15 6.56
C ASN A 98 3.19 -10.08 6.77
N PRO A 99 3.63 -9.80 8.01
CA PRO A 99 4.71 -8.85 8.26
C PRO A 99 6.03 -9.22 7.56
N ALA A 100 6.32 -10.52 7.35
CA ALA A 100 7.52 -10.95 6.63
C ALA A 100 7.48 -10.52 5.16
N PHE A 101 6.31 -10.59 4.51
CA PHE A 101 6.12 -10.08 3.16
C PHE A 101 6.32 -8.55 3.10
N LEU A 102 5.80 -7.81 4.08
CA LEU A 102 5.97 -6.34 4.12
C LEU A 102 7.43 -5.93 4.32
N LYS A 103 8.19 -6.66 5.15
CA LYS A 103 9.63 -6.47 5.31
C LYS A 103 10.39 -6.77 4.01
N TRP A 104 10.02 -7.83 3.30
CA TRP A 104 10.56 -8.10 1.98
C TRP A 104 10.25 -6.97 0.99
N ALA A 105 9.02 -6.46 0.98
CA ALA A 105 8.61 -5.35 0.12
C ALA A 105 9.35 -4.05 0.45
N LEU A 106 9.67 -3.79 1.71
CA LEU A 106 10.48 -2.64 2.13
C LEU A 106 11.90 -2.70 1.56
N GLN A 107 12.47 -3.90 1.45
CA GLN A 107 13.83 -4.13 0.95
C GLN A 107 13.92 -4.21 -0.57
N ASN A 108 12.85 -4.65 -1.23
CA ASN A 108 12.89 -5.06 -2.64
C ASN A 108 11.87 -4.34 -3.53
N GLY A 109 10.85 -3.72 -2.95
CA GLY A 109 9.68 -3.17 -3.65
C GLY A 109 9.80 -1.70 -4.07
N ILE A 110 10.85 -1.00 -3.62
CA ILE A 110 11.04 0.44 -3.84
C ILE A 110 12.33 0.70 -4.64
N PRO A 111 12.25 0.71 -5.98
CA PRO A 111 13.38 1.06 -6.82
C PRO A 111 13.97 2.44 -6.52
N GLY A 112 15.30 2.52 -6.49
CA GLY A 112 16.01 3.77 -6.32
C GLY A 112 16.33 4.16 -4.87
N GLN A 113 15.98 3.34 -3.86
CA GLN A 113 16.39 3.54 -2.46
C GLN A 113 17.91 3.76 -2.34
N HIS A 114 18.69 2.91 -3.01
CA HIS A 114 20.16 2.91 -2.97
C HIS A 114 20.81 3.21 -4.34
N ASP A 115 20.01 3.63 -5.33
CA ASP A 115 20.49 3.92 -6.69
C ASP A 115 19.87 5.23 -7.20
N ALA A 116 20.67 6.31 -7.19
CA ALA A 116 20.20 7.62 -7.61
C ALA A 116 19.86 7.70 -9.11
N LYS A 117 20.55 6.93 -9.96
CA LYS A 117 20.28 6.88 -11.40
C LYS A 117 18.92 6.24 -11.65
N LEU A 118 18.68 5.09 -11.02
CA LEU A 118 17.40 4.38 -11.09
C LEU A 118 16.25 5.19 -10.48
N ARG A 119 16.49 5.89 -9.36
CA ARG A 119 15.52 6.80 -8.76
C ARG A 119 15.12 7.91 -9.74
N LYS A 120 16.09 8.56 -10.39
CA LYS A 120 15.84 9.61 -11.39
C LYS A 120 15.06 9.05 -12.59
N GLU A 121 15.40 7.86 -13.05
CA GLU A 121 14.70 7.16 -14.14
C GLU A 121 13.21 6.93 -13.82
N LEU A 122 12.91 6.44 -12.62
CA LEU A 122 11.57 6.02 -12.23
C LEU A 122 10.74 7.11 -11.53
N GLN A 123 11.32 8.29 -11.29
CA GLN A 123 10.63 9.42 -10.68
C GLN A 123 9.34 9.83 -11.40
N PRO A 124 9.28 9.91 -12.75
CA PRO A 124 8.03 10.25 -13.45
C PRO A 124 6.92 9.22 -13.22
N VAL A 125 7.29 7.93 -13.04
CA VAL A 125 6.32 6.87 -12.73
C VAL A 125 5.72 7.10 -11.35
N TYR A 126 6.57 7.36 -10.34
CA TYR A 126 6.11 7.71 -8.99
C TYR A 126 5.19 8.93 -9.01
N ASP A 127 5.65 10.04 -9.61
CA ASP A 127 4.93 11.30 -9.62
C ASP A 127 3.54 11.19 -10.24
N LYS A 128 3.43 10.42 -11.33
CA LYS A 128 2.17 10.25 -12.06
C LYS A 128 1.23 9.23 -11.43
N HIS A 129 1.75 8.12 -10.90
CA HIS A 129 0.92 6.96 -10.56
C HIS A 129 0.83 6.63 -9.08
N LEU A 130 1.80 7.05 -8.26
CA LEU A 130 1.91 6.63 -6.86
C LEU A 130 1.83 7.79 -5.88
N ARG A 131 2.34 8.97 -6.25
CA ARG A 131 2.51 10.12 -5.35
C ARG A 131 1.25 10.51 -4.59
N ARG A 132 0.12 10.67 -5.29
CA ARG A 132 -1.14 11.09 -4.64
C ARG A 132 -1.58 10.06 -3.59
N THR A 133 -1.63 8.79 -3.97
CA THR A 133 -1.98 7.68 -3.08
C THR A 133 -1.05 7.60 -1.88
N ALA A 134 0.27 7.65 -2.11
CA ALA A 134 1.27 7.58 -1.05
C ALA A 134 1.10 8.73 -0.04
N ARG A 135 0.96 9.97 -0.52
CA ARG A 135 0.73 11.14 0.33
C ARG A 135 -0.58 11.04 1.11
N ASN A 136 -1.67 10.60 0.48
CA ASN A 136 -2.97 10.48 1.13
C ASN A 136 -2.97 9.39 2.21
N PHE A 137 -2.37 8.22 1.94
CA PHE A 137 -2.22 7.17 2.96
C PHE A 137 -1.35 7.62 4.13
N PHE A 138 -0.31 8.42 3.89
CA PHE A 138 0.54 8.94 4.97
C PHE A 138 -0.23 9.92 5.85
N ARG A 139 -0.95 10.86 5.25
CA ARG A 139 -1.79 11.82 5.98
C ARG A 139 -2.89 11.15 6.79
N THR A 140 -3.57 10.15 6.23
CA THR A 140 -4.66 9.47 6.96
C THR A 140 -4.14 8.65 8.12
N HIS A 141 -2.93 8.10 8.03
CA HIS A 141 -2.27 7.47 9.18
C HIS A 141 -2.02 8.48 10.30
N GLN A 142 -1.39 9.62 9.98
CA GLN A 142 -1.16 10.70 10.96
C GLN A 142 -2.46 11.20 11.58
N MET A 143 -3.49 11.38 10.74
CA MET A 143 -4.81 11.82 11.20
C MET A 143 -5.44 10.82 12.16
N LEU A 144 -5.38 9.51 11.86
CA LEU A 144 -5.92 8.48 12.73
C LEU A 144 -5.16 8.43 14.07
N GLN A 145 -3.84 8.55 14.04
CA GLN A 145 -2.99 8.63 15.25
C GLN A 145 -3.31 9.87 16.11
N ALA A 146 -3.63 11.00 15.48
CA ALA A 146 -4.04 12.22 16.18
C ALA A 146 -5.46 12.15 16.78
N MET A 147 -6.25 11.13 16.43
CA MET A 147 -7.63 10.96 16.91
C MET A 147 -7.84 9.59 17.58
N PRO A 148 -7.10 9.26 18.67
CA PRO A 148 -7.05 7.91 19.22
C PRO A 148 -8.42 7.37 19.68
N LYS A 149 -9.29 8.23 20.25
CA LYS A 149 -10.67 7.84 20.62
C LYS A 149 -11.53 7.51 19.39
N ARG A 150 -11.36 8.26 18.31
CA ARG A 150 -12.05 8.03 17.03
C ARG A 150 -11.58 6.73 16.39
N ALA A 151 -10.26 6.48 16.41
CA ALA A 151 -9.64 5.26 15.93
C ALA A 151 -10.13 4.02 16.70
N ALA A 152 -10.18 4.09 18.04
CA ALA A 152 -10.73 3.03 18.87
C ALA A 152 -12.18 2.72 18.50
N LYS A 153 -13.05 3.74 18.44
CA LYS A 153 -14.45 3.56 18.03
C LYS A 153 -14.59 2.96 16.63
N ALA A 154 -13.72 3.33 15.69
CA ALA A 154 -13.71 2.75 14.35
C ALA A 154 -13.33 1.26 14.36
N ARG A 155 -12.31 0.87 15.15
CA ARG A 155 -11.92 -0.53 15.32
C ARG A 155 -13.04 -1.35 15.94
N ASP A 156 -13.59 -0.89 17.06
CA ASP A 156 -14.64 -1.61 17.79
C ASP A 156 -15.89 -1.78 16.93
N GLY A 157 -16.35 -0.70 16.29
CA GLY A 157 -17.51 -0.76 15.41
C GLY A 157 -17.26 -1.62 14.16
N TYR A 158 -16.05 -1.61 13.60
CA TYR A 158 -15.71 -2.47 12.46
C TYR A 158 -15.77 -3.95 12.85
N VAL A 159 -15.18 -4.33 13.99
CA VAL A 159 -15.24 -5.70 14.52
C VAL A 159 -16.69 -6.11 14.80
N GLU A 160 -17.49 -5.24 15.42
CA GLU A 160 -18.91 -5.49 15.66
C GLU A 160 -19.69 -5.76 14.36
N LYS A 161 -19.47 -4.95 13.30
CA LYS A 161 -20.14 -5.15 12.02
C LYS A 161 -19.68 -6.42 11.31
N MET A 162 -18.40 -6.78 11.38
CA MET A 162 -17.91 -8.05 10.83
C MET A 162 -18.50 -9.24 11.56
N ALA A 163 -18.53 -9.22 12.91
CA ALA A 163 -19.11 -10.30 13.71
C ALA A 163 -20.61 -10.51 13.42
N ALA A 164 -21.32 -9.44 13.05
CA ALA A 164 -22.72 -9.48 12.63
C ALA A 164 -22.91 -9.77 11.12
N GLU A 165 -21.84 -10.08 10.38
CA GLU A 165 -21.81 -10.25 8.92
C GLU A 165 -22.50 -9.11 8.13
N LYS A 166 -22.42 -7.89 8.67
CA LYS A 166 -22.88 -6.67 8.01
C LYS A 166 -21.77 -6.09 7.13
N ASP A 167 -22.11 -5.12 6.29
CA ASP A 167 -21.10 -4.44 5.47
C ASP A 167 -20.22 -3.52 6.33
N ALA A 168 -19.19 -4.11 6.93
CA ALA A 168 -18.23 -3.40 7.77
C ALA A 168 -17.37 -2.42 6.95
N GLY A 169 -17.19 -2.67 5.65
CA GLY A 169 -16.48 -1.79 4.74
C GLY A 169 -17.24 -0.50 4.50
N ASP A 170 -18.51 -0.59 4.13
CA ASP A 170 -19.38 0.56 3.93
C ASP A 170 -19.62 1.31 5.25
N TRP A 171 -19.77 0.59 6.37
CA TRP A 171 -19.86 1.24 7.68
C TRP A 171 -18.62 2.09 7.99
N LEU A 172 -17.39 1.61 7.69
CA LEU A 172 -16.19 2.42 7.87
C LEU A 172 -16.17 3.66 6.97
N GLN A 173 -16.64 3.54 5.73
CA GLN A 173 -16.71 4.66 4.80
C GLN A 173 -17.67 5.74 5.32
N GLU A 174 -18.86 5.35 5.79
CA GLU A 174 -19.81 6.28 6.40
C GLU A 174 -19.28 6.86 7.72
N PHE A 175 -18.66 6.03 8.56
CA PHE A 175 -18.07 6.48 9.81
C PHE A 175 -17.03 7.57 9.58
N PHE A 176 -16.17 7.43 8.57
CA PHE A 176 -15.12 8.40 8.24
C PHE A 176 -15.51 9.46 7.19
N ARG A 177 -16.80 9.54 6.82
CA ARG A 177 -17.30 10.56 5.88
C ARG A 177 -16.95 11.99 6.33
N PRO A 178 -17.13 12.39 7.61
CA PRO A 178 -16.83 13.76 8.03
C PRO A 178 -15.35 14.13 7.84
N GLU A 179 -14.43 13.21 8.15
CA GLU A 179 -13.00 13.41 7.95
C GLU A 179 -12.63 13.52 6.47
N ALA A 180 -13.26 12.71 5.61
CA ALA A 180 -13.07 12.78 4.16
C ALA A 180 -13.59 14.11 3.59
N GLU A 181 -14.77 14.58 4.00
CA GLU A 181 -15.34 15.87 3.59
C GLU A 181 -14.47 17.06 4.02
N ARG A 182 -13.92 17.02 5.24
CA ARG A 182 -12.98 18.04 5.71
C ARG A 182 -11.72 18.10 4.85
N MET A 183 -11.18 16.93 4.49
CA MET A 183 -9.95 16.85 3.68
C MET A 183 -10.20 17.24 2.21
N ASP A 184 -11.38 16.95 1.68
CA ASP A 184 -11.80 17.39 0.34
C ASP A 184 -11.86 18.92 0.25
N LYS A 185 -12.44 19.59 1.27
CA LYS A 185 -12.40 21.05 1.39
C LYS A 185 -10.98 21.63 1.47
N ALA A 186 -10.01 20.83 1.91
CA ALA A 186 -8.59 21.18 1.93
C ALA A 186 -7.84 20.79 0.63
N GLY A 187 -8.55 20.36 -0.42
CA GLY A 187 -7.98 20.03 -1.73
C GLY A 187 -7.41 18.61 -1.83
N HIS A 188 -7.80 17.70 -0.94
CA HIS A 188 -7.40 16.30 -1.00
C HIS A 188 -8.45 15.42 -1.68
N ASP A 189 -8.05 14.25 -2.17
CA ASP A 189 -8.97 13.35 -2.85
C ASP A 189 -9.89 12.66 -1.83
N TRP A 190 -11.16 13.12 -1.75
CA TRP A 190 -12.16 12.60 -0.81
C TRP A 190 -12.18 11.07 -0.74
N TYR A 191 -12.21 10.41 -1.89
CA TYR A 191 -12.33 8.96 -1.98
C TYR A 191 -11.09 8.27 -1.41
N GLU A 192 -9.88 8.72 -1.80
CA GLU A 192 -8.65 8.13 -1.28
C GLU A 192 -8.50 8.34 0.23
N ILE A 193 -8.90 9.50 0.76
CA ILE A 193 -8.90 9.75 2.20
C ILE A 193 -9.84 8.77 2.91
N ASN A 194 -11.07 8.65 2.42
CA ASN A 194 -12.09 7.82 3.04
C ASN A 194 -11.67 6.34 3.08
N VAL A 195 -11.20 5.77 1.97
CA VAL A 195 -10.76 4.37 1.92
C VAL A 195 -9.44 4.14 2.67
N ALA A 196 -8.54 5.12 2.72
CA ALA A 196 -7.27 4.97 3.43
C ALA A 196 -7.45 4.94 4.95
N LEU A 197 -8.44 5.65 5.50
CA LEU A 197 -8.77 5.56 6.93
C LEU A 197 -9.24 4.15 7.31
N GLY A 198 -10.16 3.57 6.52
CA GLY A 198 -10.60 2.20 6.72
C GLY A 198 -9.48 1.17 6.52
N PHE A 199 -8.54 1.44 5.59
CA PHE A 199 -7.34 0.63 5.44
C PHE A 199 -6.51 0.61 6.74
N TRP A 200 -6.21 1.76 7.34
CA TRP A 200 -5.40 1.81 8.56
C TRP A 200 -6.06 1.14 9.76
N VAL A 201 -7.39 1.25 9.90
CA VAL A 201 -8.15 0.49 10.92
C VAL A 201 -7.87 -1.01 10.81
N ARG A 202 -7.91 -1.57 9.60
CA ARG A 202 -7.62 -2.99 9.36
C ARG A 202 -6.16 -3.35 9.65
N ARG A 203 -5.23 -2.43 9.40
CA ARG A 203 -3.79 -2.62 9.69
C ARG A 203 -3.46 -2.57 11.18
N GLU A 204 -4.22 -1.79 11.94
CA GLU A 204 -4.10 -1.81 13.41
C GLU A 204 -4.64 -3.14 13.97
N LEU A 205 -5.73 -3.66 13.40
CA LEU A 205 -6.35 -4.91 13.83
C LEU A 205 -5.51 -6.16 13.50
N ASP A 206 -4.88 -6.21 12.32
CA ASP A 206 -4.00 -7.33 11.93
C ASP A 206 -2.53 -7.17 12.39
N GLY A 207 -2.24 -6.10 13.13
CA GLY A 207 -0.92 -5.80 13.68
C GLY A 207 0.12 -5.34 12.65
N SER A 208 -0.24 -5.16 11.38
CA SER A 208 0.71 -4.80 10.31
C SER A 208 0.88 -3.30 10.04
N ALA A 209 0.21 -2.44 10.83
CA ALA A 209 0.27 -0.98 10.67
C ALA A 209 1.70 -0.42 10.68
N LYS A 210 2.55 -0.92 11.57
CA LYS A 210 3.94 -0.45 11.71
C LYS A 210 4.77 -0.76 10.47
N GLU A 211 4.69 -1.98 9.95
CA GLU A 211 5.39 -2.40 8.73
C GLU A 211 4.91 -1.61 7.52
N PHE A 212 3.59 -1.37 7.39
CA PHE A 212 3.07 -0.52 6.33
C PHE A 212 3.52 0.93 6.44
N GLN A 213 3.53 1.50 7.65
CA GLN A 213 4.03 2.85 7.88
C GLN A 213 5.52 2.95 7.51
N ALA A 214 6.33 1.94 7.83
CA ALA A 214 7.74 1.89 7.45
C ALA A 214 7.90 1.82 5.92
N LEU A 215 7.15 0.93 5.26
CA LEU A 215 7.15 0.80 3.80
C LEU A 215 6.75 2.12 3.11
N LEU A 216 5.67 2.74 3.57
CA LEU A 216 5.17 3.99 3.01
C LEU A 216 6.15 5.14 3.24
N SER A 217 6.74 5.22 4.43
CA SER A 217 7.76 6.22 4.75
C SER A 217 9.00 6.05 3.88
N ALA A 218 9.43 4.81 3.63
CA ALA A 218 10.57 4.53 2.75
C ALA A 218 10.28 4.91 1.29
N LEU A 219 9.07 4.66 0.79
CA LEU A 219 8.64 5.08 -0.56
C LEU A 219 8.70 6.61 -0.69
N LEU A 220 8.11 7.31 0.27
CA LEU A 220 8.11 8.77 0.32
C LEU A 220 9.50 9.35 0.52
N GLN A 221 10.33 8.77 1.38
CA GLN A 221 11.72 9.19 1.57
C GLN A 221 12.55 8.98 0.29
N THR A 222 12.22 7.98 -0.52
CA THR A 222 12.94 7.69 -1.76
C THR A 222 12.60 8.67 -2.87
N HIS A 223 11.30 8.94 -3.08
CA HIS A 223 10.82 9.70 -4.25
C HIS A 223 10.20 11.07 -3.93
N ASP A 224 10.03 11.42 -2.65
CA ASP A 224 9.23 12.57 -2.23
C ASP A 224 9.72 13.17 -0.90
N ALA A 225 11.04 13.08 -0.66
CA ALA A 225 11.66 13.44 0.61
C ALA A 225 11.38 14.90 1.02
N ALA A 226 11.35 15.82 0.05
CA ALA A 226 11.09 17.23 0.31
C ALA A 226 9.68 17.46 0.87
N TRP A 227 8.68 16.80 0.29
CA TRP A 227 7.31 16.85 0.80
C TRP A 227 7.22 16.18 2.18
N LEU A 228 7.82 14.98 2.33
CA LEU A 228 7.78 14.24 3.59
C LEU A 228 8.38 15.05 4.76
N LYS A 229 9.48 15.78 4.52
CA LYS A 229 10.11 16.66 5.52
C LYS A 229 9.18 17.78 6.01
N GLN A 230 8.24 18.23 5.18
CA GLN A 230 7.25 19.26 5.54
C GLN A 230 6.07 18.70 6.35
N GLN A 231 5.95 17.37 6.50
CA GLN A 231 4.87 16.73 7.26
C GLN A 231 5.30 16.30 8.67
N LYS A 232 6.57 16.54 9.03
CA LYS A 232 7.14 16.22 10.35
C LYS A 232 7.13 17.44 11.26
#